data_AF-Q21CX2-F1
#
_entry.id   AF-Q21CX2-F1
#
_cell.length_a   1.000
_cell.length_b   1.000
_cell.length_c   1.000
_cell.angle_alpha   90.00
_cell.angle_beta   90.00
_cell.angle_gamma   90.00
#
_symmetry.space_group_name_H-M   'P 1'
#
loop_
_entity.id
_entity.type
_entity.pdbx_description
1 polymer ?
#
loop_
_entity_poly.entity_id
_entity_poly.type
_entity_poly.pdbx_seq_one_letter_code
_entity_poly.pdbx_strand_id
1 'polypeptide(L)'
;MQARSASTQAELARRTHVTELFIRAVGQLRDPNLEVRLAAIYVLREVAKDFPDLSNPVFELLQAYLREADIDYGDAEPPIDIQEIMSVLRSRLEQSDA
;
A
#
# COMPACT_ATOMS: atom_id res chain seq x y z
N MET A 1 -10.07 -24.70 26.21
CA MET A 1 -10.58 -24.59 24.83
C MET A 1 -11.04 -23.16 24.47
N GLN A 2 -11.76 -22.44 25.34
CA GLN A 2 -12.25 -21.07 25.05
C GLN A 2 -11.15 -20.05 24.65
N ALA A 3 -9.99 -20.04 25.30
CA ALA A 3 -8.91 -19.10 24.98
C ALA A 3 -8.31 -19.29 23.57
N ARG A 4 -8.23 -20.53 23.06
CA ARG A 4 -7.75 -20.80 21.69
C ARG A 4 -8.79 -20.33 20.65
N SER A 5 -10.07 -20.57 20.90
CA SER A 5 -11.16 -20.10 20.04
C SER A 5 -11.18 -18.57 19.92
N ALA A 6 -11.00 -17.85 21.03
CA ALA A 6 -10.96 -16.39 21.04
C ALA A 6 -9.75 -15.85 20.27
N SER A 7 -8.56 -16.45 20.44
CA SER A 7 -7.36 -16.05 19.70
C SER A 7 -7.49 -16.26 18.19
N THR A 8 -8.06 -17.40 17.77
CA THR A 8 -8.29 -17.69 16.34
C THR A 8 -9.30 -16.73 15.74
N GLN A 9 -10.38 -16.40 16.46
CA GLN A 9 -11.39 -15.47 15.98
C GLN A 9 -10.85 -14.04 15.86
N ALA A 10 -10.02 -13.60 16.81
CA ALA A 10 -9.35 -12.30 16.74
C ALA A 10 -8.40 -12.21 15.53
N GLU A 11 -7.67 -13.29 15.22
CA GLU A 11 -6.78 -13.34 14.06
C GLU A 11 -7.54 -13.31 12.73
N LEU A 12 -8.65 -14.06 12.61
CA LEU A 12 -9.52 -13.96 11.43
C LEU A 12 -10.07 -12.54 11.26
N ALA A 13 -10.56 -11.92 12.34
CA ALA A 13 -11.09 -10.57 12.29
C ALA A 13 -10.02 -9.56 11.85
N ARG A 14 -8.79 -9.68 12.36
CA ARG A 14 -7.65 -8.85 11.96
C ARG A 14 -7.36 -9.00 10.45
N ARG A 15 -7.34 -10.24 9.94
CA ARG A 15 -7.12 -10.52 8.51
C ARG A 15 -8.21 -9.97 7.61
N THR A 16 -9.48 -10.12 7.99
CA THR A 16 -10.60 -9.54 7.25
C THR A 16 -10.49 -8.02 7.22
N HIS A 17 -10.22 -7.40 8.37
CA HIS A 17 -10.13 -5.95 8.47
C HIS A 17 -9.00 -5.37 7.61
N VAL A 18 -7.80 -5.96 7.63
CA VAL A 18 -6.68 -5.46 6.81
C VAL A 18 -6.97 -5.62 5.31
N THR A 19 -7.67 -6.69 4.92
CA THR A 19 -8.06 -6.90 3.52
C THR A 19 -9.04 -5.82 3.06
N GLU A 20 -10.00 -5.43 3.90
CA GLU A 20 -10.92 -4.32 3.62
C GLU A 20 -10.19 -2.98 3.53
N LEU A 21 -9.23 -2.72 4.41
CA LEU A 21 -8.39 -1.52 4.37
C LEU A 21 -7.57 -1.46 3.08
N PHE A 22 -6.95 -2.58 2.69
CA PHE A 22 -6.20 -2.70 1.45
C PHE A 22 -7.09 -2.37 0.23
N ILE A 23 -8.25 -3.03 0.11
CA ILE A 23 -9.19 -2.79 -1.02
C ILE A 23 -9.63 -1.33 -1.06
N ARG A 24 -9.96 -0.74 0.09
CA ARG A 24 -10.37 0.67 0.19
C ARG A 24 -9.24 1.60 -0.26
N ALA A 25 -8.03 1.40 0.22
CA ALA A 25 -6.89 2.25 -0.13
C ALA A 25 -6.58 2.16 -1.63
N VAL A 26 -6.62 0.95 -2.22
CA VAL A 26 -6.46 0.77 -3.67
C VAL A 26 -7.49 1.59 -4.46
N GLY A 27 -8.76 1.56 -4.05
CA GLY A 27 -9.82 2.34 -4.70
C GLY A 27 -9.63 3.86 -4.61
N GLN A 28 -8.86 4.33 -3.62
CA GLN A 28 -8.60 5.75 -3.36
C GLN A 28 -7.37 6.30 -4.10
N LEU A 29 -6.55 5.45 -4.72
CA LEU A 29 -5.35 5.89 -5.45
C LEU A 29 -5.66 6.81 -6.63
N ARG A 30 -6.87 6.80 -7.18
CA ARG A 30 -7.31 7.67 -8.29
C ARG A 30 -8.30 8.76 -7.86
N ASP A 31 -8.43 8.99 -6.56
CA ASP A 31 -9.34 10.04 -6.08
C ASP A 31 -8.89 11.42 -6.61
N PRO A 32 -9.83 12.29 -7.05
CA PRO A 32 -9.47 13.63 -7.51
C PRO A 32 -8.75 14.46 -6.44
N ASN A 33 -9.00 14.19 -5.15
CA ASN A 33 -8.38 14.90 -4.05
C ASN A 33 -7.00 14.32 -3.71
N LEU A 34 -5.97 15.17 -3.77
CA LEU A 34 -4.60 14.79 -3.46
C LEU A 34 -4.45 14.19 -2.05
N GLU A 35 -5.12 14.79 -1.06
CA GLU A 35 -5.07 14.31 0.34
C GLU A 35 -5.57 12.88 0.48
N VAL A 36 -6.59 12.49 -0.31
CA VAL A 36 -7.15 11.13 -0.31
C VAL A 36 -6.17 10.14 -0.93
N ARG A 37 -5.51 10.53 -2.04
CA ARG A 37 -4.48 9.69 -2.67
C ARG A 37 -3.28 9.48 -1.74
N LEU A 38 -2.80 10.53 -1.08
CA LEU A 38 -1.70 10.44 -0.12
C LEU A 38 -2.06 9.55 1.08
N ALA A 39 -3.27 9.72 1.63
CA ALA A 39 -3.76 8.85 2.71
C ALA A 39 -3.78 7.37 2.28
N ALA A 40 -4.23 7.08 1.07
CA ALA A 40 -4.21 5.72 0.52
C ALA A 40 -2.79 5.15 0.42
N ILE A 41 -1.84 5.91 -0.10
CA ILE A 41 -0.43 5.48 -0.21
C ILE A 41 0.16 5.18 1.17
N TYR A 42 -0.11 6.00 2.17
CA TYR A 42 0.37 5.78 3.53
C TYR A 42 -0.26 4.56 4.19
N VAL A 43 -1.57 4.34 3.99
CA VAL A 43 -2.23 3.12 4.45
C VAL A 43 -1.61 1.89 3.81
N LEU A 44 -1.38 1.89 2.49
CA LEU A 44 -0.75 0.78 1.79
C LEU A 44 0.67 0.51 2.31
N ARG A 45 1.46 1.56 2.58
CA ARG A 45 2.79 1.43 3.19
C ARG A 45 2.73 0.77 4.56
N GLU A 46 1.85 1.22 5.45
CA GLU A 46 1.74 0.62 6.78
C GLU A 46 1.20 -0.82 6.71
N VAL A 47 0.25 -1.11 5.83
CA VAL A 47 -0.22 -2.49 5.59
C VAL A 47 0.93 -3.39 5.15
N ALA A 48 1.76 -2.97 4.20
CA ALA A 48 2.90 -3.75 3.72
C ALA A 48 3.95 -4.03 4.80
N LYS A 49 4.05 -3.15 5.80
CA LYS A 49 4.98 -3.25 6.93
C LYS A 49 4.44 -4.15 8.05
N ASP A 50 3.17 -3.99 8.40
CA ASP A 50 2.54 -4.71 9.50
C ASP A 50 2.08 -6.12 9.10
N PHE A 51 1.86 -6.36 7.80
CA PHE A 51 1.36 -7.62 7.25
C PHE A 51 2.30 -8.14 6.15
N PRO A 52 3.33 -8.94 6.51
CA PRO A 52 4.33 -9.42 5.55
C PRO A 52 3.75 -10.21 4.37
N ASP A 53 2.62 -10.88 4.55
CA ASP A 53 1.91 -11.61 3.48
C ASP A 53 1.22 -10.69 2.46
N LEU A 54 0.98 -9.42 2.82
CA LEU A 54 0.46 -8.38 1.92
C LEU A 54 1.54 -7.47 1.34
N SER A 55 2.79 -7.61 1.81
CA SER A 55 3.91 -6.77 1.40
C SER A 55 4.14 -6.81 -0.13
N ASN A 56 4.31 -8.01 -0.70
CA ASN A 56 4.53 -8.17 -2.14
C ASN A 56 3.34 -7.66 -2.99
N PRO A 57 2.07 -8.03 -2.70
CA PRO A 57 0.90 -7.47 -3.41
C PRO A 57 0.85 -5.95 -3.42
N VAL A 58 1.18 -5.29 -2.30
CA VAL A 58 1.22 -3.82 -2.23
C VAL A 58 2.27 -3.26 -3.20
N PHE A 59 3.49 -3.77 -3.16
CA PHE A 59 4.57 -3.25 -4.03
C PHE A 59 4.33 -3.52 -5.51
N GLU A 60 3.82 -4.71 -5.86
CA GLU A 60 3.44 -5.03 -7.24
C GLU A 60 2.35 -4.09 -7.78
N LEU A 61 1.35 -3.79 -6.94
CA LEU A 61 0.27 -2.86 -7.28
C LEU A 61 0.79 -1.44 -7.49
N LEU A 62 1.65 -0.94 -6.60
CA LEU A 62 2.25 0.39 -6.72
C LEU A 62 3.14 0.49 -7.97
N GLN A 63 3.90 -0.56 -8.31
CA GLN A 63 4.65 -0.61 -9.57
C GLN A 63 3.72 -0.60 -10.79
N ALA A 64 2.64 -1.37 -10.76
CA ALA A 64 1.66 -1.39 -11.84
C ALA A 64 0.99 -0.01 -12.00
N TYR A 65 0.67 0.66 -10.90
CA TYR A 65 0.11 2.01 -10.89
C TYR A 65 1.05 3.01 -11.58
N LEU A 66 2.35 2.99 -11.28
CA LEU A 66 3.33 3.83 -11.97
C LEU A 66 3.46 3.52 -13.45
N ARG A 67 3.40 2.24 -13.84
CA ARG A 67 3.46 1.83 -15.26
C ARG A 67 2.23 2.28 -16.06
N GLU A 68 1.05 2.21 -15.47
CA GLU A 68 -0.21 2.57 -16.17
C GLU A 68 -0.41 4.08 -16.27
N ALA A 69 0.12 4.85 -15.31
CA ALA A 69 -0.04 6.30 -15.29
C ALA A 69 0.68 7.04 -16.46
N ASP A 70 1.26 6.31 -17.42
CA ASP A 70 1.96 6.80 -18.63
C ASP A 70 2.82 8.02 -18.31
N ILE A 71 3.67 7.84 -17.32
CA ILE A 71 4.36 8.90 -16.62
C ILE A 71 5.48 9.45 -17.50
N ASP A 72 5.15 10.43 -18.33
CA ASP A 72 6.12 11.35 -18.94
C ASP A 72 5.94 12.73 -18.32
N TYR A 73 6.76 13.02 -17.30
CA TYR A 73 6.80 14.36 -16.70
C TYR A 73 7.67 15.33 -17.50
N GLY A 74 8.35 14.88 -18.57
CA GLY A 74 9.37 15.66 -19.26
C GLY A 74 10.42 16.18 -18.27
N ASP A 75 10.60 17.50 -18.24
CA ASP A 75 11.48 18.20 -17.28
C ASP A 75 10.76 18.60 -15.97
N ALA A 76 9.45 18.35 -15.85
CA ALA A 76 8.68 18.69 -14.66
C ALA A 76 8.88 17.63 -13.57
N GLU A 77 8.71 18.07 -12.31
CA GLU A 77 8.76 17.17 -11.19
C GLU A 77 7.47 16.33 -11.12
N PRO A 78 7.55 15.02 -10.81
CA PRO A 78 6.38 14.19 -10.56
C PRO A 78 5.43 14.81 -9.53
N PRO A 79 4.10 14.62 -9.66
CA PRO A 79 3.15 14.93 -8.59
C PRO A 79 3.56 14.28 -7.27
N ILE A 80 3.29 14.96 -6.16
CA ILE A 80 3.78 14.55 -4.84
C ILE A 80 3.33 13.14 -4.42
N ASP A 81 2.13 12.72 -4.79
CA ASP A 81 1.64 11.37 -4.58
C ASP A 81 2.44 10.32 -5.37
N ILE A 82 2.88 10.66 -6.57
CA ILE A 82 3.77 9.80 -7.35
C ILE A 82 5.16 9.73 -6.70
N GLN A 83 5.68 10.86 -6.21
CA GLN A 83 6.94 10.88 -5.46
C GLN A 83 6.89 9.97 -4.24
N GLU A 84 5.78 9.99 -3.50
CA GLU A 84 5.58 9.12 -2.35
C GLU A 84 5.53 7.64 -2.75
N ILE A 85 4.87 7.28 -3.85
CA ILE A 85 4.88 5.91 -4.38
C ILE A 85 6.32 5.49 -4.73
N MET A 86 7.08 6.35 -5.42
CA MET A 86 8.49 6.06 -5.74
C MET A 86 9.35 5.91 -4.48
N SER A 87 9.12 6.74 -3.45
CA SER A 87 9.81 6.63 -2.16
C SER A 87 9.52 5.29 -1.48
N VAL A 88 8.25 4.87 -1.45
CA VAL A 88 7.84 3.57 -0.88
C VAL A 88 8.55 2.41 -1.59
N LEU A 89 8.59 2.44 -2.92
CA LEU A 89 9.27 1.41 -3.72
C LEU A 89 10.79 1.41 -3.51
N ARG A 90 11.41 2.59 -3.43
CA ARG A 90 12.85 2.71 -3.15
C ARG A 90 13.22 2.11 -1.81
N SER A 91 12.49 2.45 -0.75
CA SER A 91 12.74 1.90 0.60
C SER A 91 12.62 0.38 0.64
N ARG A 92 11.78 -0.22 -0.21
CA ARG A 92 11.66 -1.69 -0.30
C ARG A 92 12.89 -2.35 -0.93
N LEU A 93 13.48 -1.72 -1.95
CA LEU A 93 14.70 -2.21 -2.60
C LEU A 93 15.88 -2.16 -1.64
N GLU A 94 16.01 -1.07 -0.89
CA GLU A 94 17.04 -0.93 0.15
C GLU A 94 16.94 -2.01 1.24
N GLN A 95 15.71 -2.48 1.53
CA GLN A 95 15.47 -3.57 2.49
C GLN A 95 15.67 -4.97 1.89
N SER A 96 15.61 -5.16 0.57
CA SER A 96 15.90 -6.46 -0.05
C SER A 96 17.39 -6.74 -0.23
N ASP A 97 18.21 -5.69 -0.27
CA ASP A 97 19.65 -5.76 -0.49
C ASP A 97 20.47 -5.86 0.82
N ALA A 98 19.79 -5.83 1.98
CA ALA A 98 20.36 -5.90 3.33
C ALA A 98 20.19 -7.30 3.95
#